data_AF-A0A3D4Z0N1-F1
#
_entry.id   AF-A0A3D4Z0N1-F1
#
_cell.length_a   1.000
_cell.length_b   1.000
_cell.length_c   1.000
_cell.angle_alpha   90.00
_cell.angle_beta   90.00
_cell.angle_gamma   90.00
#
_symmetry.space_group_name_H-M   'P 1'
#
loop_
_entity.id
_entity.type
_entity.pdbx_description
1 polymer ?
#
loop_
_entity_poly.entity_id
_entity_poly.type
_entity_poly.pdbx_seq_one_letter_code
_entity_poly.pdbx_strand_id
1 'polypeptide(L)'
;NLQEYFRGIPKAPKHVIDISHWLNQTGGAAQSVFPRVKNSGNGHFIGGNEAHAWLKLTAPEAKEPVHLRVPHELLPQAEVIWKAVRPEGVEGKLQLTSAFLKGALELKDAAKAEIPVEIDSEAKLRLVQCTYDQLETEVLKGQDIHAATRQLSNQSEIIRTYYEAKEQLRRNNRLAERAPKKSALLEAAALRKVGLAAEFGGQALEYFGQLREVYETYPEARRLIEETAQAIEEQVRSKEAQELDQQLGLYNEGMDVLGWIRNPASMPSKEYLSSSAVSQSLIGLTQLANYFISL
;
A
#
# COMPACT_ATOMS: atom_id res chain seq x y z
N ASN A 1 -11.83 32.58 30.47
CA ASN A 1 -11.43 33.39 29.29
C ASN A 1 -10.23 32.69 28.64
N LEU A 2 -10.47 31.80 27.67
CA LEU A 2 -9.45 30.92 27.05
C LEU A 2 -8.29 31.70 26.41
N GLN A 3 -8.47 33.00 26.14
CA GLN A 3 -7.44 33.86 25.55
C GLN A 3 -6.25 34.14 26.47
N GLU A 4 -6.39 34.02 27.80
CA GLU A 4 -5.28 34.27 28.72
C GLU A 4 -4.35 33.07 28.89
N TYR A 5 -4.84 31.85 28.64
CA TYR A 5 -4.05 30.62 28.79
C TYR A 5 -2.96 30.48 27.70
N PHE A 6 -3.17 31.09 26.53
CA PHE A 6 -2.25 30.99 25.39
C PHE A 6 -1.19 32.10 25.33
N ARG A 7 -1.17 33.06 26.28
CA ARG A 7 -0.19 34.17 26.26
C ARG A 7 1.22 33.79 26.74
N GLY A 8 1.39 32.61 27.34
CA GLY A 8 2.65 32.17 27.95
C GLY A 8 3.43 31.10 27.18
N ILE A 9 2.94 30.61 26.04
CA ILE A 9 3.60 29.53 25.29
C ILE A 9 4.71 30.14 24.44
N PRO A 10 5.99 29.75 24.64
CA PRO A 10 7.07 30.17 23.75
C PRO A 10 6.74 29.73 22.32
N LYS A 11 7.00 30.61 21.34
CA LYS A 11 6.79 30.31 19.91
C LYS A 11 7.47 28.98 19.58
N ALA A 12 6.67 28.01 19.14
CA ALA A 12 7.15 26.71 18.67
C ALA A 12 8.26 26.89 17.63
N PRO A 13 9.32 26.05 17.65
CA PRO A 13 10.36 26.09 16.64
C PRO A 13 9.78 25.82 15.25
N LYS A 14 10.37 26.47 14.23
CA LYS A 14 9.96 26.43 12.82
C LYS A 14 10.27 25.09 12.15
N HIS A 15 9.68 24.00 12.65
CA HIS A 15 9.64 22.71 11.97
C HIS A 15 8.19 22.40 11.62
N VAL A 16 7.61 23.23 10.74
CA VAL A 16 6.39 22.86 10.04
C VAL A 16 6.82 21.80 9.03
N ILE A 17 6.33 20.57 9.19
CA ILE A 17 6.43 19.55 8.14
C ILE A 17 5.58 20.07 6.98
N ASP A 18 6.24 20.64 5.98
CA ASP A 18 5.59 21.14 4.77
C ASP A 18 5.22 19.95 3.87
N ILE A 19 4.03 19.39 4.12
CA ILE A 19 3.44 18.32 3.30
C ILE A 19 2.95 18.81 1.93
N SER A 20 3.01 20.12 1.64
CA SER A 20 2.60 20.69 0.34
C SER A 20 3.48 20.18 -0.79
N HIS A 21 4.76 19.95 -0.51
CA HIS A 21 5.68 19.34 -1.48
C HIS A 21 5.26 17.91 -1.85
N TRP A 22 4.67 17.17 -0.92
CA TRP A 22 4.19 15.80 -1.14
C TRP A 22 2.83 15.78 -1.87
N LEU A 23 1.89 16.65 -1.47
CA LEU A 23 0.60 16.80 -2.17
C LEU A 23 0.77 17.22 -3.64
N ASN A 24 1.78 18.03 -3.96
CA ASN A 24 2.08 18.42 -5.34
C ASN A 24 2.74 17.32 -6.19
N GLN A 25 3.34 16.31 -5.57
CA GLN A 25 3.93 15.15 -6.28
C GLN A 25 2.92 14.03 -6.54
N THR A 26 1.86 13.93 -5.72
CA THR A 26 0.81 12.89 -5.84
C THR A 26 -0.53 13.44 -6.33
N GLY A 27 -0.74 14.76 -6.33
CA GLY A 27 -1.99 15.40 -6.72
C GLY A 27 -1.79 16.76 -7.38
N GLY A 28 -1.39 16.76 -8.66
CA GLY A 28 -1.36 17.95 -9.49
C GLY A 28 -2.52 18.00 -10.48
N ALA A 29 -3.53 18.82 -10.19
CA ALA A 29 -4.46 19.31 -11.21
C ALA A 29 -3.67 20.11 -12.25
N ALA A 30 -3.36 19.51 -13.40
CA ALA A 30 -2.70 20.20 -14.50
C ALA A 30 -3.72 21.03 -15.30
N GLN A 31 -3.91 22.29 -14.90
CA GLN A 31 -4.28 23.33 -15.86
C GLN A 31 -3.05 23.65 -16.71
N SER A 32 -3.15 23.27 -17.99
CA SER A 32 -2.48 23.77 -19.19
C SER A 32 -1.40 24.86 -19.03
N VAL A 33 -0.14 24.46 -19.20
CA VAL A 33 0.88 25.25 -19.93
C VAL A 33 1.72 24.27 -20.76
N PHE A 34 1.27 23.99 -21.98
CA PHE A 34 2.06 23.24 -22.97
C PHE A 34 2.99 24.20 -23.73
N PRO A 35 4.31 23.99 -23.78
CA PRO A 35 5.06 24.33 -24.97
C PRO A 35 4.67 23.33 -26.06
N ARG A 36 4.24 23.86 -27.20
CA ARG A 36 3.77 23.15 -28.39
C ARG A 36 4.89 22.28 -28.95
N VAL A 37 5.00 21.03 -28.50
CA VAL A 37 5.85 20.01 -29.14
C VAL A 37 5.08 19.45 -30.33
N LYS A 38 5.69 19.56 -31.52
CA LYS A 38 5.12 19.07 -32.77
C LYS A 38 4.84 17.58 -32.66
N ASN A 39 3.62 17.23 -33.06
CA ASN A 39 3.14 15.88 -33.29
C ASN A 39 4.06 15.21 -34.33
N SER A 40 4.89 14.26 -33.91
CA SER A 40 5.46 13.24 -34.78
C SER A 40 4.96 11.90 -34.27
N GLY A 41 4.00 11.33 -34.99
CA GLY A 41 3.42 10.04 -34.68
C GLY A 41 4.50 8.96 -34.58
N ASN A 42 4.39 8.17 -33.52
CA ASN A 42 4.64 6.72 -33.46
C ASN A 42 4.70 6.34 -31.99
N GLY A 43 3.52 6.08 -31.40
CA GLY A 43 3.45 5.30 -30.17
C GLY A 43 3.95 3.90 -30.46
N HIS A 44 5.23 3.66 -30.19
CA HIS A 44 5.80 2.32 -30.15
C HIS A 44 5.18 1.59 -28.96
N PHE A 45 4.12 0.82 -29.22
CA PHE A 45 3.91 -0.41 -28.47
C PHE A 45 5.16 -1.25 -28.67
N ILE A 46 5.95 -1.44 -27.61
CA ILE A 46 6.97 -2.50 -27.59
C ILE A 46 6.19 -3.80 -27.36
N GLY A 47 5.40 -4.20 -28.36
CA GLY A 47 4.93 -5.55 -28.53
C GLY A 47 6.10 -6.35 -29.09
N GLY A 48 7.04 -6.72 -28.21
CA GLY A 48 7.97 -7.79 -28.52
C GLY A 48 7.17 -9.02 -28.90
N ASN A 49 7.52 -9.62 -30.02
CA ASN A 49 6.92 -10.85 -30.55
C ASN A 49 7.34 -12.06 -29.69
N GLU A 50 7.22 -11.94 -28.35
CA GLU A 50 7.55 -13.00 -27.42
C GLU A 50 6.52 -14.11 -27.58
N ALA A 51 7.00 -15.35 -27.72
CA ALA A 51 6.12 -16.51 -27.69
C ALA A 51 5.48 -16.58 -26.30
N HIS A 52 4.16 -16.72 -26.25
CA HIS A 52 3.43 -16.88 -24.99
C HIS A 52 2.90 -18.30 -24.87
N ALA A 53 2.80 -18.77 -23.64
CA ALA A 53 2.14 -20.02 -23.29
C ALA A 53 0.97 -19.76 -22.32
N TRP A 54 0.08 -20.75 -22.21
CA TRP A 54 -1.06 -20.70 -21.30
C TRP A 54 -0.82 -21.64 -20.13
N LEU A 55 -0.64 -21.09 -18.94
CA LEU A 55 -0.67 -21.84 -17.69
C LEU A 55 -2.12 -22.01 -17.23
N LYS A 56 -2.54 -23.24 -16.96
CA LYS A 56 -3.88 -23.52 -16.44
C LYS A 56 -3.87 -23.52 -14.91
N LEU A 57 -4.52 -22.53 -14.31
CA LEU A 57 -4.76 -22.43 -12.88
C LEU A 57 -6.07 -23.14 -12.52
N THR A 58 -6.01 -24.08 -11.57
CA THR A 58 -7.15 -24.87 -11.08
C THR A 58 -7.05 -25.09 -9.59
N ALA A 59 -8.17 -25.03 -8.88
CA ALA A 59 -8.30 -25.43 -7.48
C ALA A 59 -9.49 -26.40 -7.33
N PRO A 60 -9.54 -27.23 -6.27
CA PRO A 60 -10.61 -28.21 -6.06
C PRO A 60 -12.01 -27.59 -6.02
N GLU A 61 -12.16 -26.43 -5.39
CA GLU A 61 -13.43 -25.73 -5.21
C GLU A 61 -13.76 -24.75 -6.36
N ALA A 62 -12.82 -24.52 -7.28
CA ALA A 62 -13.00 -23.58 -8.38
C ALA A 62 -13.91 -24.16 -9.48
N LYS A 63 -14.98 -23.43 -9.82
CA LYS A 63 -15.93 -23.86 -10.87
C LYS A 63 -15.33 -23.90 -12.27
N GLU A 64 -14.38 -23.00 -12.56
CA GLU A 64 -13.73 -22.88 -13.86
C GLU A 64 -12.23 -22.66 -13.69
N PRO A 65 -11.39 -23.23 -14.58
CA PRO A 65 -9.98 -22.89 -14.62
C PRO A 65 -9.77 -21.43 -15.08
N VAL A 66 -8.66 -20.83 -14.63
CA VAL A 66 -8.13 -19.59 -15.21
C VAL A 66 -6.95 -19.94 -16.10
N HIS A 67 -6.91 -19.40 -17.31
CA HIS A 67 -5.79 -19.56 -18.21
C HIS A 67 -4.91 -18.32 -18.12
N LEU A 68 -3.78 -18.43 -17.43
CA LEU A 68 -2.83 -17.34 -17.27
C LEU A 68 -1.88 -17.29 -18.48
N ARG A 69 -1.74 -16.12 -19.09
CA ARG A 69 -0.78 -15.87 -20.18
C ARG A 69 0.59 -15.60 -19.58
N VAL A 70 1.55 -16.46 -19.87
CA VAL A 70 2.94 -16.35 -19.39
C VAL A 70 3.92 -16.34 -20.57
N PRO A 71 5.10 -15.72 -20.44
CA PRO A 71 6.18 -15.91 -21.41
C PRO A 71 6.51 -17.41 -21.54
N HIS A 72 6.65 -17.90 -22.77
CA HIS A 72 6.82 -19.34 -23.04
C HIS A 72 8.02 -19.94 -22.29
N GLU A 73 9.13 -19.21 -22.22
CA GLU A 73 10.36 -19.57 -21.53
C GLU A 73 10.22 -19.62 -19.99
N LEU A 74 9.19 -18.98 -19.43
CA LEU A 74 8.89 -18.98 -18.00
C LEU A 74 7.80 -19.98 -17.61
N LEU A 75 7.24 -20.72 -18.58
CA LEU A 75 6.19 -21.71 -18.32
C LEU A 75 6.64 -22.79 -17.31
N PRO A 76 7.83 -23.41 -17.41
CA PRO A 76 8.26 -24.43 -16.44
C PRO A 76 8.29 -23.90 -15.01
N GLN A 77 8.79 -22.67 -14.83
CA GLN A 77 8.86 -21.98 -13.55
C GLN A 77 7.46 -21.69 -13.02
N ALA A 78 6.58 -21.15 -13.88
CA ALA A 78 5.20 -20.87 -13.54
C ALA A 78 4.44 -22.14 -13.11
N GLU A 79 4.68 -23.29 -13.75
CA GLU A 79 4.11 -24.57 -13.33
C GLU A 79 4.59 -25.01 -11.95
N VAL A 80 5.88 -24.81 -11.63
CA VAL A 80 6.40 -25.16 -10.30
C VAL A 80 5.82 -24.25 -9.22
N ILE A 81 5.72 -22.94 -9.47
CA ILE A 81 5.06 -21.99 -8.58
C ILE A 81 3.63 -22.47 -8.31
N TRP A 82 2.87 -22.77 -9.36
CA TRP A 82 1.47 -23.17 -9.21
C TRP A 82 1.31 -24.49 -8.44
N LYS A 83 2.20 -25.47 -8.69
CA LYS A 83 2.24 -26.73 -7.93
C LYS A 83 2.57 -26.54 -6.45
N ALA A 84 3.29 -25.47 -6.10
CA ALA A 84 3.64 -25.13 -4.72
C ALA A 84 2.53 -24.35 -4.00
N VAL A 85 1.87 -23.40 -4.69
CA VAL A 85 0.83 -22.53 -4.09
C VAL A 85 -0.36 -23.34 -3.55
N ARG A 86 -0.84 -24.35 -4.31
CA ARG A 86 -1.98 -25.24 -3.96
C ARG A 86 -3.09 -24.54 -3.15
N PRO A 87 -3.80 -23.58 -3.74
CA PRO A 87 -4.77 -22.81 -2.99
C PRO A 87 -5.99 -23.67 -2.61
N GLU A 88 -6.38 -23.61 -1.33
CA GLU A 88 -7.59 -24.25 -0.79
C GLU A 88 -8.69 -23.20 -0.57
N GLY A 89 -9.96 -23.60 -0.68
CA GLY A 89 -11.10 -22.69 -0.44
C GLY A 89 -11.21 -21.55 -1.47
N VAL A 90 -10.68 -21.78 -2.67
CA VAL A 90 -10.67 -20.80 -3.76
C VAL A 90 -11.74 -21.15 -4.79
N GLU A 91 -12.72 -20.27 -4.93
CA GLU A 91 -13.91 -20.51 -5.76
C GLU A 91 -13.88 -19.74 -7.09
N GLY A 92 -13.20 -18.60 -7.13
CA GLY A 92 -13.29 -17.62 -8.21
C GLY A 92 -11.98 -17.30 -8.93
N LYS A 93 -12.12 -16.70 -10.12
CA LYS A 93 -11.00 -16.27 -10.98
C LYS A 93 -10.05 -15.29 -10.27
N LEU A 94 -10.61 -14.38 -9.47
CA LEU A 94 -9.86 -13.42 -8.66
C LEU A 94 -8.95 -14.09 -7.64
N GLN A 95 -9.50 -15.03 -6.86
CA GLN A 95 -8.76 -15.77 -5.86
C GLN A 95 -7.65 -16.64 -6.50
N LEU A 96 -7.94 -17.34 -7.61
CA LEU A 96 -6.93 -18.13 -8.34
C LEU A 96 -5.78 -17.27 -8.86
N THR A 97 -6.10 -16.15 -9.51
CA THR A 97 -5.09 -15.24 -10.09
C THR A 97 -4.28 -14.58 -8.99
N SER A 98 -4.91 -14.16 -7.89
CA SER A 98 -4.23 -13.59 -6.73
C SER A 98 -3.33 -14.62 -6.02
N ALA A 99 -3.75 -15.88 -5.91
CA ALA A 99 -2.94 -16.93 -5.31
C ALA A 99 -1.66 -17.18 -6.12
N PHE A 100 -1.76 -17.24 -7.45
CA PHE A 100 -0.57 -17.33 -8.32
C PHE A 100 0.32 -16.09 -8.18
N LEU A 101 -0.27 -14.88 -8.19
CA LEU A 101 0.47 -13.62 -8.03
C LEU A 101 1.25 -13.60 -6.71
N LYS A 102 0.62 -14.03 -5.60
CA LYS A 102 1.27 -14.18 -4.30
C LYS A 102 2.46 -15.14 -4.38
N GLY A 103 2.27 -16.32 -4.96
CA GLY A 103 3.35 -17.29 -5.18
C GLY A 103 4.52 -16.71 -5.98
N ALA A 104 4.24 -15.91 -7.01
CA ALA A 104 5.26 -15.23 -7.80
C ALA A 104 6.00 -14.13 -7.00
N LEU A 105 5.32 -13.40 -6.11
CA LEU A 105 5.94 -12.41 -5.21
C LEU A 105 6.83 -13.07 -4.16
N GLU A 106 6.42 -14.22 -3.63
CA GLU A 106 7.09 -14.94 -2.54
C GLU A 106 8.27 -15.80 -3.00
N LEU A 107 8.50 -15.92 -4.32
CA LEU A 107 9.75 -16.46 -4.85
C LEU A 107 10.93 -15.71 -4.24
N LYS A 108 11.65 -16.36 -3.33
CA LYS A 108 12.88 -15.79 -2.78
C LYS A 108 13.93 -15.82 -3.88
N ASP A 109 14.69 -14.74 -4.03
CA ASP A 109 15.92 -14.77 -4.81
C ASP A 109 16.81 -15.91 -4.27
N ALA A 110 17.57 -16.56 -5.15
CA ALA A 110 18.24 -17.86 -5.03
C ALA A 110 18.99 -18.21 -3.71
N ALA A 111 19.14 -17.27 -2.77
CA ALA A 111 19.86 -17.49 -1.52
C ALA A 111 19.09 -18.29 -0.44
N LYS A 112 17.74 -18.38 -0.43
CA LYS A 112 16.98 -18.97 0.71
C LYS A 112 15.59 -19.60 0.43
N ALA A 113 15.33 -20.28 -0.69
CA ALA A 113 13.98 -20.76 -1.05
C ALA A 113 13.68 -22.24 -0.71
N GLU A 114 12.50 -22.51 -0.12
CA GLU A 114 11.86 -23.85 0.01
C GLU A 114 11.15 -24.29 -1.30
N ILE A 115 11.12 -23.42 -2.32
CA ILE A 115 10.65 -23.72 -3.67
C ILE A 115 11.90 -23.99 -4.53
N PRO A 116 12.04 -25.17 -5.17
CA PRO A 116 13.27 -25.61 -5.83
C PRO A 116 13.42 -25.03 -7.25
N VAL A 117 13.30 -23.72 -7.40
CA VAL A 117 13.51 -23.05 -8.69
C VAL A 117 14.35 -21.79 -8.49
N GLU A 118 15.58 -21.80 -9.01
CA GLU A 118 16.35 -20.57 -9.20
C GLU A 118 15.71 -19.78 -10.34
N ILE A 119 15.13 -18.64 -9.99
CA ILE A 119 14.56 -17.68 -10.94
C ILE A 119 15.29 -16.37 -10.70
N ASP A 120 15.86 -15.78 -11.73
CA ASP A 120 16.47 -14.46 -11.61
C ASP A 120 15.39 -13.39 -11.33
N SER A 121 15.81 -12.25 -10.79
CA SER A 121 14.87 -11.19 -10.38
C SER A 121 14.08 -10.62 -11.57
N GLU A 122 14.58 -10.72 -12.80
CA GLU A 122 13.92 -10.25 -14.01
C GLU A 122 12.78 -11.20 -14.44
N ALA A 123 13.03 -12.51 -14.43
CA ALA A 123 12.03 -13.53 -14.69
C ALA A 123 10.91 -13.51 -13.64
N LYS A 124 11.25 -13.34 -12.34
CA LYS A 124 10.27 -13.11 -11.28
C LYS A 124 9.39 -11.90 -11.60
N LEU A 125 10.01 -10.78 -11.95
CA LEU A 125 9.32 -9.53 -12.24
C LEU A 125 8.41 -9.63 -13.48
N ARG A 126 8.82 -10.38 -14.52
CA ARG A 126 7.98 -10.66 -15.69
C ARG A 126 6.76 -11.51 -15.35
N LEU A 127 6.88 -12.50 -14.46
CA LEU A 127 5.74 -13.29 -13.97
C LEU A 127 4.76 -12.45 -13.14
N VAL A 128 5.28 -11.58 -12.26
CA VAL A 128 4.46 -10.63 -11.50
C VAL A 128 3.73 -9.69 -12.48
N GLN A 129 4.43 -9.16 -13.48
CA GLN A 129 3.88 -8.24 -14.47
C GLN A 129 2.74 -8.88 -15.28
N CYS A 130 2.97 -10.02 -15.92
CA CYS A 130 1.95 -10.65 -16.77
C CYS A 130 0.71 -11.06 -15.96
N THR A 131 0.90 -11.52 -14.73
CA THR A 131 -0.19 -11.90 -13.83
C THR A 131 -0.98 -10.68 -13.37
N TYR A 132 -0.29 -9.62 -12.94
CA TYR A 132 -0.93 -8.37 -12.53
C TYR A 132 -1.71 -7.72 -13.68
N ASP A 133 -1.15 -7.74 -14.89
CA ASP A 133 -1.80 -7.17 -16.07
C ASP A 133 -3.05 -7.94 -16.47
N GLN A 134 -3.00 -9.28 -16.42
CA GLN A 134 -4.18 -10.10 -16.66
C GLN A 134 -5.24 -9.95 -15.55
N LEU A 135 -4.81 -9.84 -14.28
CA LEU A 135 -5.70 -9.56 -13.17
C LEU A 135 -6.47 -8.25 -13.38
N GLU A 136 -5.78 -7.19 -13.81
CA GLU A 136 -6.39 -5.89 -14.03
C GLU A 136 -7.31 -5.84 -15.26
N THR A 137 -6.90 -6.47 -16.36
CA THR A 137 -7.62 -6.39 -17.65
C THR A 137 -8.74 -7.41 -17.80
N GLU A 138 -8.53 -8.66 -17.39
CA GLU A 138 -9.46 -9.76 -17.63
C GLU A 138 -10.29 -10.14 -16.40
N VAL A 139 -9.74 -9.95 -15.19
CA VAL A 139 -10.43 -10.34 -13.95
C VAL A 139 -11.16 -9.15 -13.34
N LEU A 140 -10.48 -8.04 -13.07
CA LEU A 140 -11.08 -6.84 -12.46
C LEU A 140 -11.87 -6.01 -13.47
N LYS A 141 -11.46 -5.97 -14.75
CA LYS A 141 -12.17 -5.25 -15.83
C LYS A 141 -12.53 -3.81 -15.45
N GLY A 142 -11.63 -3.11 -14.78
CA GLY A 142 -11.81 -1.73 -14.31
C GLY A 142 -12.53 -1.58 -12.96
N GLN A 143 -12.98 -2.68 -12.34
CA GLN A 143 -13.49 -2.67 -10.97
C GLN A 143 -12.36 -2.41 -9.97
N ASP A 144 -12.68 -1.70 -8.90
CA ASP A 144 -11.78 -1.52 -7.76
C ASP A 144 -11.55 -2.84 -7.00
N ILE A 145 -10.34 -3.06 -6.50
CA ILE A 145 -9.96 -4.30 -5.82
C ILE A 145 -10.73 -4.48 -4.50
N HIS A 146 -11.01 -3.41 -3.76
CA HIS A 146 -11.79 -3.47 -2.52
C HIS A 146 -13.25 -3.81 -2.83
N ALA A 147 -13.80 -3.24 -3.90
CA ALA A 147 -15.14 -3.58 -4.36
C ALA A 147 -15.23 -5.04 -4.84
N ALA A 148 -14.21 -5.55 -5.55
CA ALA A 148 -14.17 -6.90 -6.09
C ALA A 148 -14.00 -7.98 -5.02
N THR A 149 -13.40 -7.65 -3.87
CA THR A 149 -13.07 -8.60 -2.80
C THR A 149 -14.05 -8.59 -1.62
N ARG A 150 -15.03 -7.67 -1.58
CA ARG A 150 -15.93 -7.39 -0.44
C ARG A 150 -16.64 -8.60 0.20
N GLN A 151 -16.85 -9.69 -0.54
CA GLN A 151 -17.57 -10.89 -0.07
C GLN A 151 -16.65 -12.11 0.09
N LEU A 152 -15.33 -11.92 -0.05
CA LEU A 152 -14.37 -13.01 0.01
C LEU A 152 -13.77 -13.10 1.41
N SER A 153 -13.69 -14.33 1.94
CA SER A 153 -13.09 -14.60 3.25
C SER A 153 -11.60 -14.22 3.31
N ASN A 154 -10.89 -14.30 2.19
CA ASN A 154 -9.48 -13.93 2.06
C ASN A 154 -9.27 -12.52 1.47
N GLN A 155 -10.22 -11.61 1.67
CA GLN A 155 -10.18 -10.23 1.17
C GLN A 155 -8.85 -9.51 1.48
N SER A 156 -8.42 -9.49 2.75
CA SER A 156 -7.23 -8.73 3.17
C SER A 156 -5.95 -9.25 2.51
N GLU A 157 -5.83 -10.57 2.33
CA GLU A 157 -4.69 -11.18 1.65
C GLU A 157 -4.63 -10.76 0.18
N ILE A 158 -5.76 -10.83 -0.54
CA ILE A 158 -5.84 -10.45 -1.95
C ILE A 158 -5.48 -8.98 -2.14
N ILE A 159 -6.03 -8.10 -1.30
CA ILE A 159 -5.74 -6.65 -1.36
C ILE A 159 -4.25 -6.41 -1.13
N ARG A 160 -3.67 -7.04 -0.10
CA ARG A 160 -2.24 -6.90 0.18
C ARG A 160 -1.38 -7.38 -0.98
N THR A 161 -1.62 -8.59 -1.50
CA THR A 161 -0.93 -9.14 -2.67
C THR A 161 -1.03 -8.20 -3.88
N TYR A 162 -2.20 -7.62 -4.12
CA TYR A 162 -2.43 -6.68 -5.20
C TYR A 162 -1.56 -5.42 -5.07
N TYR A 163 -1.53 -4.79 -3.90
CA TYR A 163 -0.73 -3.56 -3.69
C TYR A 163 0.77 -3.84 -3.61
N GLU A 164 1.19 -5.00 -3.09
CA GLU A 164 2.58 -5.47 -3.15
C GLU A 164 3.07 -5.64 -4.59
N ALA A 165 2.29 -6.29 -5.45
CA ALA A 165 2.61 -6.40 -6.87
C ALA A 165 2.64 -5.04 -7.56
N LYS A 166 1.63 -4.19 -7.32
CA LYS A 166 1.54 -2.84 -7.90
C LYS A 166 2.78 -2.00 -7.56
N GLU A 167 3.21 -2.02 -6.30
CA GLU A 167 4.39 -1.28 -5.85
C GLU A 167 5.69 -1.88 -6.42
N GLN A 168 5.82 -3.20 -6.48
CA GLN A 168 7.00 -3.84 -7.08
C GLN A 168 7.13 -3.45 -8.56
N LEU A 169 6.04 -3.48 -9.32
CA LEU A 169 6.04 -3.09 -10.73
C LEU A 169 6.35 -1.59 -10.90
N ARG A 170 5.81 -0.74 -10.03
CA ARG A 170 6.06 0.71 -10.04
C ARG A 170 7.52 1.04 -9.83
N ARG A 171 8.14 0.46 -8.79
CA ARG A 171 9.57 0.67 -8.47
C ARG A 171 10.51 0.25 -9.60
N ASN A 172 10.08 -0.72 -10.41
CA ASN A 172 10.85 -1.23 -11.54
C ASN A 172 10.41 -0.63 -12.89
N ASN A 173 9.60 0.43 -12.91
CA ASN A 173 9.11 1.09 -14.14
C ASN A 173 8.39 0.14 -15.12
N ARG A 174 7.65 -0.84 -14.58
CA ARG A 174 6.89 -1.86 -15.35
C ARG A 174 5.39 -1.80 -15.14
N LEU A 175 4.93 -0.93 -14.25
CA LEU A 175 3.49 -0.73 -14.05
C LEU A 175 2.93 -0.08 -15.31
N ALA A 176 2.02 -0.77 -15.99
CA ALA A 176 1.35 -0.21 -17.17
C ALA A 176 0.61 1.08 -16.81
N GLU A 177 0.77 2.12 -17.63
CA GLU A 177 -0.05 3.33 -17.49
C GLU A 177 -1.52 2.99 -17.75
N ARG A 178 -2.35 3.22 -16.74
CA ARG A 178 -3.80 3.01 -16.82
C ARG A 178 -4.50 4.28 -16.40
N ALA A 179 -5.62 4.57 -17.05
CA ALA A 179 -6.49 5.64 -16.61
C ALA A 179 -6.92 5.38 -15.15
N PRO A 180 -6.97 6.42 -14.30
CA PRO A 180 -7.41 6.26 -12.93
C PRO A 180 -8.83 5.68 -12.90
N LYS A 181 -9.07 4.72 -12.00
CA LYS A 181 -10.38 4.11 -11.81
C LYS A 181 -11.35 5.20 -11.37
N LYS A 182 -12.48 5.33 -12.07
CA LYS A 182 -13.46 6.38 -11.78
C LYS A 182 -14.34 5.96 -10.60
N SER A 183 -14.33 6.74 -9.53
CA SER A 183 -15.26 6.56 -8.42
C SER A 183 -16.58 7.27 -8.72
N ALA A 184 -17.68 6.52 -8.75
CA ALA A 184 -19.02 7.08 -8.96
C ALA A 184 -19.37 8.17 -7.92
N LEU A 185 -18.88 8.03 -6.68
CA LEU A 185 -19.04 9.03 -5.63
C LEU A 185 -18.28 10.33 -5.97
N LEU A 186 -17.02 10.22 -6.39
CA LEU A 186 -16.20 11.38 -6.76
C LEU A 186 -16.73 12.06 -8.03
N GLU A 187 -17.24 11.29 -9.00
CA GLU A 187 -17.91 11.85 -10.18
C GLU A 187 -19.18 12.63 -9.80
N ALA A 188 -20.01 12.07 -8.91
CA ALA A 188 -21.21 12.76 -8.41
C ALA A 188 -20.84 14.06 -7.68
N ALA A 189 -19.77 14.05 -6.89
CA ALA A 189 -19.25 15.24 -6.20
C ALA A 189 -18.73 16.29 -7.20
N ALA A 190 -17.97 15.88 -8.23
CA ALA A 190 -17.49 16.75 -9.28
C ALA A 190 -18.64 17.41 -10.09
N LEU A 191 -19.74 16.67 -10.28
CA LEU A 191 -20.98 17.17 -10.87
C LEU A 191 -21.86 17.95 -9.89
N ARG A 192 -21.38 18.23 -8.67
CA ARG A 192 -22.09 18.94 -7.58
C ARG A 192 -23.44 18.33 -7.22
N LYS A 193 -23.62 17.02 -7.44
CA LYS A 193 -24.83 16.28 -7.04
C LYS A 193 -24.81 15.90 -5.57
N VAL A 194 -23.61 15.80 -4.99
CA VAL A 194 -23.37 15.51 -3.57
C VAL A 194 -22.27 16.43 -3.04
N GLY A 195 -22.30 16.73 -1.74
CA GLY A 195 -21.18 17.35 -1.03
C GLY A 195 -20.32 16.28 -0.35
N LEU A 196 -19.00 16.48 -0.32
CA LEU A 196 -18.07 15.64 0.42
C LEU A 196 -17.45 16.45 1.55
N ALA A 197 -17.34 15.82 2.72
CA ALA A 197 -16.59 16.33 3.86
C ALA A 197 -15.74 15.18 4.41
N ALA A 198 -14.47 15.46 4.70
CA ALA A 198 -13.60 14.55 5.42
C ALA A 198 -13.66 14.90 6.91
N GLU A 199 -14.04 13.94 7.74
CA GLU A 199 -14.06 14.09 9.19
C GLU A 199 -12.95 13.24 9.81
N PHE A 200 -12.17 13.86 10.69
CA PHE A 200 -11.07 13.22 11.41
C PHE A 200 -11.43 13.18 12.89
N GLY A 201 -11.73 11.98 13.39
CA GLY A 201 -12.16 11.79 14.78
C GLY A 201 -11.04 11.96 15.81
N GLY A 202 -11.36 11.76 17.09
CA GLY A 202 -10.38 11.71 18.19
C GLY A 202 -10.60 10.47 19.06
N GLN A 203 -9.56 10.06 19.80
CA GLN A 203 -9.55 8.97 20.79
C GLN A 203 -10.26 7.66 20.36
N ALA A 204 -9.55 6.83 19.61
CA ALA A 204 -9.93 5.43 19.40
C ALA A 204 -8.88 4.53 20.06
N LEU A 205 -9.26 3.51 20.84
CA LEU A 205 -8.27 2.61 21.47
C LEU A 205 -7.57 1.68 20.46
N GLU A 206 -8.12 1.52 19.26
CA GLU A 206 -7.61 0.60 18.24
C GLU A 206 -6.76 1.30 17.14
N TYR A 207 -6.39 2.57 17.33
CA TYR A 207 -5.65 3.36 16.33
C TYR A 207 -4.36 2.67 15.87
N PHE A 208 -3.68 1.96 16.78
CA PHE A 208 -2.39 1.33 16.49
C PHE A 208 -2.55 0.04 15.68
N GLY A 209 -3.62 -0.73 15.94
CA GLY A 209 -3.99 -1.88 15.13
C GLY A 209 -4.27 -1.46 13.69
N GLN A 210 -5.04 -0.38 13.52
CA GLN A 210 -5.30 0.20 12.21
C GLN A 210 -4.03 0.74 11.52
N LEU A 211 -3.12 1.40 12.25
CA LEU A 211 -1.85 1.86 11.71
C LEU A 211 -1.02 0.69 11.16
N ARG A 212 -0.94 -0.41 11.93
CA ARG A 212 -0.25 -1.63 11.50
C ARG A 212 -0.92 -2.24 10.27
N GLU A 213 -2.25 -2.33 10.25
CA GLU A 213 -3.00 -2.86 9.11
C GLU A 213 -2.71 -2.06 7.83
N VAL A 214 -2.69 -0.73 7.91
CA VAL A 214 -2.35 0.13 6.78
C VAL A 214 -0.90 -0.10 6.33
N TYR A 215 0.04 -0.15 7.27
CA TYR A 215 1.46 -0.38 6.97
C TYR A 215 1.71 -1.74 6.28
N GLU A 216 1.03 -2.80 6.74
CA GLU A 216 1.17 -4.14 6.19
C GLU A 216 0.50 -4.27 4.82
N THR A 217 -0.68 -3.67 4.65
CA THR A 217 -1.54 -3.84 3.46
C THR A 217 -1.14 -2.95 2.29
N TYR A 218 -0.67 -1.72 2.54
CA TYR A 218 -0.42 -0.71 1.50
C TYR A 218 1.05 -0.27 1.48
N PRO A 219 1.91 -0.92 0.67
CA PRO A 219 3.32 -0.59 0.57
C PRO A 219 3.62 0.87 0.22
N GLU A 220 2.75 1.55 -0.52
CA GLU A 220 2.88 2.97 -0.83
C GLU A 220 2.83 3.84 0.43
N ALA A 221 2.06 3.45 1.45
CA ALA A 221 1.92 4.22 2.69
C ALA A 221 3.11 4.04 3.63
N ARG A 222 3.93 3.00 3.44
CA ARG A 222 5.05 2.69 4.35
C ARG A 222 6.02 3.85 4.47
N ARG A 223 6.38 4.50 3.37
CA ARG A 223 7.30 5.65 3.39
C ARG A 223 6.76 6.80 4.24
N LEU A 224 5.49 7.17 4.05
CA LEU A 224 4.84 8.21 4.86
C LEU A 224 4.87 7.84 6.34
N ILE A 225 4.55 6.58 6.67
CA ILE A 225 4.52 6.08 8.03
C ILE A 225 5.94 6.08 8.65
N GLU A 226 6.93 5.59 7.93
CA GLU A 226 8.33 5.53 8.38
C GLU A 226 8.93 6.91 8.61
N GLU A 227 8.79 7.82 7.65
CA GLU A 227 9.31 9.19 7.77
C GLU A 227 8.60 9.94 8.91
N THR A 228 7.29 9.78 9.08
CA THR A 228 6.55 10.45 10.16
C THR A 228 6.86 9.84 11.53
N ALA A 229 6.96 8.51 11.63
CA ALA A 229 7.36 7.83 12.85
C ALA A 229 8.76 8.26 13.30
N GLN A 230 9.71 8.32 12.36
CA GLN A 230 11.06 8.81 12.64
C GLN A 230 11.05 10.27 13.11
N ALA A 231 10.28 11.15 12.46
CA ALA A 231 10.15 12.54 12.88
C ALA A 231 9.57 12.66 14.30
N ILE A 232 8.57 11.85 14.66
CA ILE A 232 8.01 11.80 16.01
C ILE A 232 9.08 11.37 17.03
N GLU A 233 9.85 10.32 16.72
CA GLU A 233 10.96 9.86 17.56
C GLU A 233 12.02 10.94 17.78
N GLU A 234 12.41 11.64 16.72
CA GLU A 234 13.37 12.74 16.78
C GLU A 234 12.86 13.89 17.65
N GLN A 235 11.57 14.22 17.58
CA GLN A 235 10.96 15.23 18.45
C GLN A 235 10.95 14.80 19.92
N VAL A 236 10.64 13.53 20.21
CA VAL A 236 10.70 13.01 21.58
C VAL A 236 12.14 13.02 22.14
N ARG A 237 13.15 12.84 21.29
CA ARG A 237 14.58 12.93 21.65
C ARG A 237 15.12 14.36 21.72
N SER A 238 14.34 15.37 21.37
CA SER A 238 14.76 16.77 21.49
C SER A 238 15.07 17.14 22.94
N LYS A 239 15.95 18.12 23.15
CA LYS A 239 16.37 18.53 24.50
C LYS A 239 15.18 18.98 25.34
N GLU A 240 14.28 19.76 24.74
CA GLU A 240 13.08 20.29 25.38
C GLU A 240 12.12 19.17 25.78
N ALA A 241 11.91 18.17 24.91
CA ALA A 241 11.06 17.02 25.23
C ALA A 241 11.67 16.15 26.33
N GLN A 242 12.98 15.94 26.31
CA GLN A 242 13.69 15.16 27.34
C GLN A 242 13.67 15.86 28.72
N GLU A 243 13.80 17.18 28.77
CA GLU A 243 13.67 17.95 30.02
C GLU A 243 12.26 17.83 30.63
N LEU A 244 11.22 17.85 29.78
CA LEU A 244 9.84 17.66 30.21
C LEU A 244 9.58 16.21 30.67
N ASP A 245 10.11 15.24 29.92
CA ASP A 245 9.97 13.82 30.21
C ASP A 245 10.64 13.44 31.54
N GLN A 246 11.80 14.01 31.86
CA GLN A 246 12.45 13.82 33.17
C GLN A 246 11.58 14.28 34.36
N GLN A 247 10.70 15.25 34.14
CA GLN A 247 9.81 15.77 35.18
C GLN A 247 8.49 14.99 35.28
N LEU A 248 7.95 14.55 34.14
CA LEU A 248 6.59 14.03 34.03
C LEU A 248 6.50 12.53 33.71
N GLY A 249 7.59 11.91 33.25
CA GLY A 249 7.65 10.50 32.86
C GLY A 249 6.69 10.14 31.73
N LEU A 250 6.57 11.03 30.72
CA LEU A 250 5.63 10.91 29.61
C LEU A 250 5.97 9.76 28.66
N TYR A 251 7.26 9.42 28.53
CA TYR A 251 7.79 8.45 27.58
C TYR A 251 8.55 7.30 28.26
N ASN A 252 8.07 6.85 29.42
CA ASN A 252 8.70 5.80 30.23
C ASN A 252 8.84 4.43 29.53
N GLU A 253 8.01 4.13 28.52
CA GLU A 253 8.11 2.94 27.67
C GLU A 253 8.71 3.23 26.26
N GLY A 254 9.23 4.44 26.04
CA GLY A 254 9.89 4.86 24.80
C GLY A 254 8.92 5.22 23.66
N MET A 255 9.46 5.56 22.48
CA MET A 255 8.68 5.96 21.31
C MET A 255 9.11 5.23 20.02
N ASP A 256 9.47 3.94 20.10
CA ASP A 256 9.91 3.14 18.93
C ASP A 256 8.72 2.62 18.11
N VAL A 257 8.05 3.54 17.41
CA VAL A 257 6.83 3.26 16.65
C VAL A 257 7.07 2.18 15.58
N LEU A 258 8.22 2.23 14.89
CA LEU A 258 8.54 1.26 13.85
C LEU A 258 8.87 -0.11 14.41
N GLY A 259 9.56 -0.18 15.56
CA GLY A 259 9.75 -1.41 16.30
C GLY A 259 8.41 -2.04 16.69
N TRP A 260 7.48 -1.25 17.22
CA TRP A 260 6.15 -1.72 17.62
C TRP A 260 5.29 -2.20 16.45
N ILE A 261 5.39 -1.55 15.28
CA ILE A 261 4.70 -1.99 14.06
C ILE A 261 5.25 -3.35 13.61
N ARG A 262 6.58 -3.46 13.49
CA ARG A 262 7.27 -4.64 12.93
C ARG A 262 7.29 -5.83 13.88
N ASN A 263 7.26 -5.59 15.18
CA ASN A 263 7.26 -6.61 16.21
C ASN A 263 6.12 -6.36 17.21
N PRO A 264 4.95 -7.00 17.03
CA PRO A 264 3.83 -6.86 17.96
C PRO A 264 4.15 -7.22 19.41
N ALA A 265 5.14 -8.10 19.65
CA ALA A 265 5.56 -8.48 21.00
C ALA A 265 6.36 -7.38 21.71
N SER A 266 6.85 -6.36 20.99
CA SER A 266 7.53 -5.19 21.55
C SER A 266 6.59 -4.03 21.87
N MET A 267 5.28 -4.19 21.64
CA MET A 267 4.31 -3.15 21.95
C MET A 267 4.33 -2.81 23.44
N PRO A 268 4.25 -1.51 23.78
CA PRO A 268 4.13 -1.08 25.16
C PRO A 268 2.73 -1.41 25.73
N SER A 269 2.54 -1.14 27.02
CA SER A 269 1.28 -1.39 27.71
C SER A 269 0.10 -0.65 27.03
N LYS A 270 -1.10 -1.20 27.16
CA LYS A 270 -2.32 -0.55 26.62
C LYS A 270 -2.55 0.81 27.28
N GLU A 271 -2.23 0.90 28.57
CA GLU A 271 -2.29 2.11 29.38
C GLU A 271 -1.37 3.19 28.80
N TYR A 272 -0.13 2.82 28.43
CA TYR A 272 0.82 3.73 27.82
C TYR A 272 0.39 4.19 26.43
N LEU A 273 -0.06 3.26 25.57
CA LEU A 273 -0.61 3.59 24.25
C LEU A 273 -1.86 4.48 24.33
N SER A 274 -2.57 4.46 25.46
CA SER A 274 -3.75 5.31 25.70
C SER A 274 -3.38 6.69 26.27
N SER A 275 -2.13 6.90 26.69
CA SER A 275 -1.67 8.21 27.19
C SER A 275 -1.75 9.27 26.09
N SER A 276 -2.09 10.51 26.43
CA SER A 276 -2.19 11.59 25.44
C SER A 276 -0.85 11.89 24.76
N ALA A 277 0.26 11.76 25.48
CA ALA A 277 1.62 11.99 24.97
C ALA A 277 1.99 11.08 23.79
N VAL A 278 1.44 9.85 23.77
CA VAL A 278 1.67 8.85 22.72
C VAL A 278 0.51 8.84 21.73
N SER A 279 -0.72 8.69 22.22
CA SER A 279 -1.91 8.46 21.39
C SER A 279 -2.21 9.62 20.44
N GLN A 280 -2.02 10.88 20.83
CA GLN A 280 -2.39 12.01 19.96
C GLN A 280 -1.61 12.01 18.66
N SER A 281 -0.29 11.85 18.75
CA SER A 281 0.60 11.81 17.58
C SER A 281 0.31 10.60 16.71
N LEU A 282 0.07 9.44 17.32
CA LEU A 282 -0.16 8.20 16.57
C LEU A 282 -1.56 8.10 15.98
N ILE A 283 -2.60 8.65 16.62
CA ILE A 283 -3.93 8.80 16.02
C ILE A 283 -3.84 9.71 14.79
N GLY A 284 -3.12 10.82 14.88
CA GLY A 284 -2.88 11.71 13.75
C GLY A 284 -2.17 10.99 12.60
N LEU A 285 -1.12 10.21 12.90
CA LEU A 285 -0.42 9.39 11.92
C LEU A 285 -1.33 8.36 11.26
N THR A 286 -2.13 7.62 12.05
CA THR A 286 -3.11 6.66 11.53
C THR A 286 -4.08 7.34 10.58
N GLN A 287 -4.60 8.51 10.93
CA GLN A 287 -5.55 9.27 10.10
C GLN A 287 -4.93 9.75 8.79
N LEU A 288 -3.71 10.29 8.85
CA LEU A 288 -2.97 10.71 7.64
C LEU A 288 -2.70 9.52 6.73
N ALA A 289 -2.33 8.36 7.27
CA ALA A 289 -2.09 7.16 6.49
C ALA A 289 -3.38 6.64 5.83
N ASN A 290 -4.51 6.63 6.53
CA ASN A 290 -5.82 6.25 5.98
C ASN A 290 -6.30 7.23 4.89
N TYR A 291 -6.10 8.52 5.10
CA TYR A 291 -6.42 9.52 4.10
C TYR A 291 -5.56 9.33 2.86
N PHE A 292 -4.25 9.09 3.02
CA PHE A 292 -3.32 8.88 1.91
C PHE A 292 -3.73 7.73 0.99
N ILE A 293 -4.08 6.56 1.55
CA ILE A 293 -4.49 5.40 0.72
C ILE A 293 -5.85 5.58 0.05
N SER A 294 -6.62 6.61 0.43
CA SER A 294 -7.93 6.93 -0.14
C SER A 294 -7.86 7.93 -1.30
N LEU A 295 -6.69 8.53 -1.56
CA LEU A 295 -6.43 9.45 -2.67
C LEU A 295 -6.17 8.70 -3.98
#